data_AF-A0ABD0SHV2-F1
#
_entry.id   AF-A0ABD0SHV2-F1
#
_cell.length_a   1.000
_cell.length_b   1.000
_cell.length_c   1.000
_cell.angle_alpha   90.00
_cell.angle_beta   90.00
_cell.angle_gamma   90.00
#
_symmetry.space_group_name_H-M   'P 1'
#
loop_
_entity.id
_entity.type
_entity.pdbx_description
1 polymer ?
#
loop_
_entity_poly.entity_id
_entity_poly.type
_entity_poly.pdbx_seq_one_letter_code
_entity_poly.pdbx_strand_id
1 'polypeptide(L)'
;MDHLKLTVDKLSVEAISDLVIDDSCGAVSIFVGTTRDNFEGKKVLRLEYEAYESMALKAMKSICDEVRSKWPAVHSIALYHRLGNVPSREASVVIAVSSPHRRDSLDAVSHLIERLKASVPIWKKEVYDGAAPQWKENQECAPEPSSQSPPSPPIPPSEQVLDKNLIQINVSSEELQQRIQNFIERKREQVNVNNIRDFIPTKGESETEETETCARVRTQFVRRSDSKGHLKIRKVHNEWGPQTVQRRDSAHDPPASSGLPPSIAERVLAVEEYLNIKSVSRDVFKRLKEIEDKVAYLQTVSPEYAQFWKNNSPKEEVKEQCSVDYTFSADDIARKIELLEKQAS
;
A
#
# COMPACT_ATOMS: atom_id res chain seq x y z
N MET A 1 5.41 -13.63 31.29
CA MET A 1 4.56 -12.66 30.56
C MET A 1 5.27 -12.15 29.30
N ASP A 2 4.57 -11.54 28.35
CA ASP A 2 5.19 -10.98 27.13
C ASP A 2 4.98 -9.46 27.05
N HIS A 3 6.09 -8.72 26.98
CA HIS A 3 6.11 -7.26 26.86
C HIS A 3 6.61 -6.89 25.47
N LEU A 4 5.67 -6.57 24.57
CA LEU A 4 5.97 -6.27 23.16
C LEU A 4 5.68 -4.80 22.88
N LYS A 5 6.66 -4.07 22.36
CA LYS A 5 6.47 -2.66 22.02
C LYS A 5 7.27 -2.22 20.80
N LEU A 6 6.62 -1.46 19.93
CA LEU A 6 7.26 -0.63 18.93
C LEU A 6 7.15 0.82 19.40
N THR A 7 8.25 1.57 19.37
CA THR A 7 8.27 2.95 19.87
C THR A 7 9.26 3.78 19.08
N VAL A 8 9.06 5.10 19.02
CA VAL A 8 10.04 6.03 18.42
C VAL A 8 11.05 6.51 19.48
N ASP A 9 10.68 6.36 20.75
CA ASP A 9 11.47 6.82 21.89
C ASP A 9 12.74 5.99 22.09
N LYS A 10 13.72 6.59 22.76
CA LYS A 10 14.96 5.90 23.11
C LYS A 10 14.67 4.72 24.05
N LEU A 11 15.27 3.57 23.74
CA LEU A 11 15.15 2.37 24.56
C LEU A 11 16.08 2.47 25.78
N SER A 12 15.53 2.25 26.97
CA SER A 12 16.30 2.08 28.21
C SER A 12 16.46 0.60 28.49
N VAL A 13 17.71 0.13 28.55
CA VAL A 13 18.01 -1.29 28.80
C VAL A 13 17.57 -1.69 30.21
N GLU A 14 17.82 -0.84 31.19
CA GLU A 14 17.44 -1.05 32.60
C GLU A 14 15.92 -1.15 32.76
N ALA A 15 15.17 -0.20 32.20
CA ALA A 15 13.72 -0.21 32.30
C ALA A 15 13.09 -1.44 31.62
N ILE A 16 13.72 -1.96 30.56
CA ILE A 16 13.26 -3.17 29.86
C ILE A 16 13.67 -4.44 30.62
N SER A 17 14.86 -4.46 31.24
CA SER A 17 15.29 -5.59 32.07
C SER A 17 14.39 -5.77 33.29
N ASP A 18 13.98 -4.68 33.91
CA ASP A 18 13.13 -4.72 35.12
C ASP A 18 11.76 -5.39 34.86
N LEU A 19 11.26 -5.32 33.62
CA LEU A 19 9.99 -5.96 33.24
C LEU A 19 10.03 -7.50 33.27
N VAL A 20 11.22 -8.09 33.18
CA VAL A 20 11.38 -9.55 33.11
C VAL A 20 11.96 -10.15 34.39
N ILE A 21 12.39 -9.33 35.35
CA ILE A 21 12.87 -9.77 36.66
C ILE A 21 11.67 -10.32 37.46
N ASP A 22 11.86 -11.51 38.01
CA ASP A 22 10.86 -12.20 38.83
C ASP A 22 11.58 -13.09 39.86
N ASP A 23 11.00 -13.24 41.06
CA ASP A 23 11.57 -14.03 42.16
C ASP A 23 11.76 -15.51 41.79
N SER A 24 10.98 -16.02 40.83
CA SER A 24 11.08 -17.41 40.34
C SER A 24 12.21 -17.63 39.31
N CYS A 25 12.89 -16.57 38.86
CA CYS A 25 13.88 -16.60 37.80
C CYS A 25 15.30 -16.37 38.30
N GLY A 26 16.18 -17.38 38.15
CA GLY A 26 17.60 -17.27 38.51
C GLY A 26 18.48 -16.68 37.41
N ALA A 27 17.94 -16.40 36.22
CA ALA A 27 18.69 -15.85 35.11
C ALA A 27 17.86 -14.89 34.25
N VAL A 28 18.53 -13.82 33.79
CA VAL A 28 18.02 -12.89 32.78
C VAL A 28 19.11 -12.72 31.71
N SER A 29 18.75 -12.94 30.46
CA SER A 29 19.61 -12.71 29.30
C SER A 29 19.08 -11.54 28.50
N ILE A 30 19.97 -10.64 28.07
CA ILE A 30 19.60 -9.43 27.33
C ILE A 30 20.44 -9.32 26.07
N PHE A 31 19.78 -9.07 24.94
CA PHE A 31 20.40 -8.67 23.69
C PHE A 31 20.09 -7.20 23.41
N VAL A 32 21.13 -6.44 23.06
CA VAL A 32 21.02 -5.02 22.68
C VAL A 32 21.62 -4.84 21.29
N GLY A 33 20.78 -4.56 20.30
CA GLY A 33 21.23 -4.22 18.96
C GLY A 33 21.51 -2.72 18.87
N THR A 34 22.78 -2.34 18.78
CA THR A 34 23.19 -0.92 18.66
C THR A 34 23.60 -0.55 17.24
N THR A 35 23.29 0.66 16.83
CA THR A 35 23.74 1.22 15.55
C THR A 35 25.25 1.43 15.54
N ARG A 36 25.94 0.93 14.51
CA ARG A 36 27.37 1.14 14.29
C ARG A 36 27.61 2.41 13.46
N ASP A 37 28.78 3.01 13.60
CA ASP A 37 29.19 4.20 12.85
C ASP A 37 29.77 3.89 11.46
N ASN A 38 29.95 2.62 11.13
CA ASN A 38 30.50 2.18 9.85
C ASN A 38 29.73 0.99 9.26
N PHE A 39 29.61 0.99 7.93
CA PHE A 39 29.13 -0.13 7.14
C PHE A 39 29.82 -0.12 5.77
N GLU A 40 30.48 -1.23 5.38
CA GLU A 40 31.18 -1.37 4.09
C GLU A 40 32.14 -0.19 3.78
N GLY A 41 32.87 0.30 4.80
CA GLY A 41 33.81 1.42 4.67
C GLY A 41 33.16 2.81 4.56
N LYS A 42 31.82 2.90 4.60
CA LYS A 42 31.08 4.18 4.64
C LYS A 42 30.72 4.55 6.06
N LYS A 43 30.80 5.84 6.37
CA LYS A 43 30.39 6.40 7.66
C LYS A 43 28.87 6.53 7.74
N VAL A 44 28.26 5.78 8.64
CA VAL A 44 26.82 5.80 8.92
C VAL A 44 26.54 6.84 10.00
N LEU A 45 25.68 7.81 9.68
CA LEU A 45 25.27 8.84 10.64
C LEU A 45 24.16 8.33 11.56
N ARG A 46 23.17 7.65 10.96
CA ARG A 46 22.00 7.10 11.66
C ARG A 46 21.34 6.02 10.81
N LEU A 47 20.49 5.23 11.46
CA LEU A 47 19.53 4.35 10.83
C LEU A 47 18.14 4.96 10.93
N GLU A 48 17.31 4.70 9.92
CA GLU A 48 15.89 5.00 9.92
C GLU A 48 15.12 3.67 9.83
N TYR A 49 14.22 3.43 10.78
CA TYR A 49 13.44 2.20 10.85
C TYR A 49 11.96 2.46 10.59
N GLU A 50 11.39 1.67 9.71
CA GLU A 50 9.96 1.68 9.40
C GLU A 50 9.36 0.30 9.61
N ALA A 51 8.10 0.23 10.02
CA ALA A 51 7.43 -1.04 10.28
C ALA A 51 5.95 -0.98 9.92
N TYR A 52 5.41 -2.10 9.48
CA TYR A 52 3.96 -2.27 9.47
C TYR A 52 3.50 -2.72 10.87
N GLU A 53 3.34 -1.75 11.78
CA GLU A 53 3.24 -1.99 13.23
C GLU A 53 2.26 -3.09 13.63
N SER A 54 1.04 -3.09 13.07
CA SER A 54 0.01 -4.07 13.42
C SER A 54 0.38 -5.51 13.04
N MET A 55 1.13 -5.69 11.95
CA MET A 55 1.62 -6.99 11.50
C MET A 55 2.92 -7.35 12.24
N ALA A 56 3.80 -6.39 12.47
CA ALA A 56 5.02 -6.58 13.23
C ALA A 56 4.75 -7.06 14.66
N LEU A 57 3.81 -6.43 15.38
CA LEU A 57 3.41 -6.86 16.73
C LEU A 57 2.83 -8.28 16.74
N LYS A 58 2.04 -8.65 15.73
CA LYS A 58 1.51 -10.02 15.58
C LYS A 58 2.62 -11.04 15.30
N ALA A 59 3.56 -10.70 14.43
CA ALA A 59 4.71 -11.55 14.13
C ALA A 59 5.60 -11.72 15.36
N MET A 60 5.92 -10.63 16.08
CA MET A 60 6.66 -10.67 17.36
C MET A 60 5.97 -11.58 18.38
N LYS A 61 4.63 -11.48 18.50
CA LYS A 61 3.87 -12.34 19.40
C LYS A 61 3.93 -13.81 18.99
N SER A 62 3.78 -14.10 17.70
CA SER A 62 3.93 -15.45 17.15
C SER A 62 5.29 -16.06 17.46
N ILE A 63 6.37 -15.28 17.40
CA ILE A 63 7.72 -15.76 17.74
C ILE A 63 7.83 -16.04 19.25
N CYS A 64 7.21 -15.21 20.10
CA CYS A 64 7.19 -15.47 21.55
C CYS A 64 6.46 -16.77 21.88
N ASP A 65 5.35 -17.05 21.21
CA ASP A 65 4.61 -18.31 21.37
C ASP A 65 5.44 -19.53 20.91
N GLU A 66 6.22 -19.38 19.82
CA GLU A 66 7.18 -20.40 19.35
C GLU A 66 8.27 -20.67 20.41
N VAL A 67 8.85 -19.60 20.98
CA VAL A 67 9.89 -19.70 22.01
C VAL A 67 9.35 -20.38 23.26
N ARG A 68 8.14 -20.02 23.72
CA ARG A 68 7.50 -20.67 24.87
C ARG A 68 7.24 -22.16 24.64
N SER A 69 6.97 -22.54 23.40
CA SER A 69 6.78 -23.95 23.02
C SER A 69 8.10 -24.73 23.06
N LYS A 70 9.21 -24.11 22.64
CA LYS A 70 10.55 -24.72 22.64
C LYS A 70 11.22 -24.74 24.02
N TRP A 71 11.03 -23.67 24.81
CA TRP A 71 11.57 -23.51 26.15
C TRP A 71 10.47 -23.17 27.16
N PRO A 72 9.73 -24.18 27.67
CA PRO A 72 8.63 -23.96 28.61
C PRO A 72 9.06 -23.31 29.93
N ALA A 73 10.35 -23.39 30.29
CA ALA A 73 10.92 -22.77 31.47
C ALA A 73 11.11 -21.24 31.32
N VAL A 74 10.98 -20.68 30.12
CA VAL A 74 11.04 -19.23 29.92
C VAL A 74 9.82 -18.56 30.56
N HIS A 75 10.08 -17.70 31.53
CA HIS A 75 9.04 -17.06 32.32
C HIS A 75 8.53 -15.79 31.63
N SER A 76 9.40 -14.79 31.46
CA SER A 76 9.05 -13.51 30.83
C SER A 76 9.94 -13.17 29.64
N ILE A 77 9.33 -12.53 28.65
CA ILE A 77 9.97 -12.07 27.42
C ILE A 77 9.61 -10.60 27.24
N ALA A 78 10.60 -9.74 27.07
CA ALA A 78 10.43 -8.36 26.63
C ALA A 78 11.13 -8.17 25.29
N LEU A 79 10.42 -7.64 24.30
CA LEU A 79 10.93 -7.43 22.96
C LEU A 79 10.47 -6.07 22.45
N TYR A 80 11.43 -5.15 22.42
CA TYR A 80 11.22 -3.74 22.13
C TYR A 80 12.04 -3.37 20.91
N HIS A 81 11.39 -2.75 19.92
CA HIS A 81 12.08 -2.24 18.74
C HIS A 81 11.78 -0.76 18.56
N ARG A 82 12.84 0.02 18.32
CA ARG A 82 12.77 1.44 18.05
C ARG A 82 12.51 1.68 16.56
N LEU A 83 11.57 2.57 16.26
CA LEU A 83 11.23 3.05 14.93
C LEU A 83 11.73 4.48 14.74
N GLY A 84 11.73 4.95 13.50
CA GLY A 84 12.24 6.26 13.13
C GLY A 84 13.76 6.33 13.24
N ASN A 85 14.27 7.50 13.63
CA ASN A 85 15.69 7.81 13.61
C ASN A 85 16.43 7.24 14.82
N VAL A 86 17.45 6.43 14.55
CA VAL A 86 18.35 5.84 15.55
C VAL A 86 19.79 6.26 15.23
N PRO A 87 20.35 7.24 15.98
CA PRO A 87 21.74 7.64 15.84
C PRO A 87 22.73 6.50 16.09
N SER A 88 23.96 6.68 15.61
CA SER A 88 25.07 5.79 15.97
C SER A 88 25.24 5.68 17.49
N ARG A 89 25.60 4.48 17.96
CA ARG A 89 25.74 4.08 19.37
C ARG A 89 24.44 3.99 20.18
N GLU A 90 23.28 4.19 19.56
CA GLU A 90 22.00 3.97 20.24
C GLU A 90 21.39 2.60 19.91
N ALA A 91 20.61 2.06 20.86
CA ALA A 91 19.90 0.80 20.71
C ALA A 91 18.71 0.95 19.76
N SER A 92 18.66 0.11 18.73
CA SER A 92 17.51 -0.06 17.84
C SER A 92 16.59 -1.17 18.30
N VAL A 93 17.12 -2.19 18.97
CA VAL A 93 16.32 -3.32 19.50
C VAL A 93 16.88 -3.76 20.85
N VAL A 94 15.99 -4.08 21.77
CA VAL A 94 16.31 -4.69 23.06
C VAL A 94 15.40 -5.89 23.27
N ILE A 95 16.01 -7.04 23.54
CA ILE A 95 15.32 -8.29 23.86
C ILE A 95 15.82 -8.73 25.23
N ALA A 96 14.91 -8.96 26.18
CA ALA A 96 15.22 -9.50 27.49
C ALA A 96 14.37 -10.75 27.75
N VAL A 97 14.98 -11.80 28.28
CA VAL A 97 14.29 -13.06 28.60
C VAL A 97 14.72 -13.54 29.97
N SER A 98 13.76 -13.96 30.79
CA SER A 98 14.01 -14.56 32.09
C SER A 98 13.61 -16.03 32.15
N SER A 99 14.39 -16.81 32.90
CA SER A 99 14.13 -18.23 33.17
C SER A 99 14.72 -18.64 34.53
N PRO A 100 14.27 -19.78 35.11
CA PRO A 100 14.86 -20.33 36.33
C PRO A 100 16.36 -20.62 36.20
N HIS A 101 16.81 -21.03 35.01
CA HIS A 101 18.20 -21.38 34.74
C HIS A 101 18.72 -20.71 33.47
N ARG A 102 19.99 -20.30 33.49
CA ARG A 102 20.64 -19.49 32.43
C ARG A 102 20.60 -20.05 31.01
N ARG A 103 20.50 -21.37 30.84
CA ARG A 103 20.60 -22.00 29.51
C ARG A 103 19.42 -21.60 28.64
N ASP A 104 18.21 -21.74 29.19
CA ASP A 104 16.99 -21.44 28.44
C ASP A 104 16.89 -19.96 28.08
N SER A 105 17.29 -19.04 28.96
CA SER A 105 17.28 -17.60 28.66
C SER A 105 18.29 -17.24 27.57
N LEU A 106 19.50 -17.82 27.58
CA LEU A 106 20.51 -17.57 26.54
C LEU A 106 20.06 -18.09 25.17
N ASP A 107 19.61 -19.35 25.12
CA ASP A 107 19.17 -19.99 23.87
C ASP A 107 17.93 -19.28 23.29
N ALA A 108 16.96 -18.92 24.15
CA ALA A 108 15.76 -18.21 23.74
C ALA A 108 16.03 -16.81 23.21
N VAL A 109 16.95 -16.04 23.81
CA VAL A 109 17.33 -14.70 23.32
C VAL A 109 17.95 -14.78 21.92
N SER A 110 18.85 -15.74 21.68
CA SER A 110 19.45 -15.95 20.36
C SER A 110 18.38 -16.28 19.32
N HIS A 111 17.47 -17.21 19.66
CA HIS A 111 16.38 -17.58 18.78
C HIS A 111 15.45 -16.39 18.47
N LEU A 112 15.11 -15.57 19.48
CA LEU A 112 14.26 -14.40 19.30
C LEU A 112 14.84 -13.40 18.30
N ILE A 113 16.13 -13.05 18.41
CA ILE A 113 16.73 -12.07 17.51
C ILE A 113 16.83 -12.59 16.07
N GLU A 114 17.16 -13.86 15.89
CA GLU A 114 17.21 -14.50 14.56
C GLU A 114 15.83 -14.49 13.89
N ARG A 115 14.79 -14.94 14.62
CA ARG A 115 13.42 -14.96 14.10
C ARG A 115 12.86 -13.57 13.87
N LEU A 116 13.22 -12.59 14.71
CA LEU A 116 12.83 -11.19 14.52
C LEU A 116 13.32 -10.67 13.18
N LYS A 117 14.62 -10.85 12.88
CA LYS A 117 15.24 -10.37 11.65
C LYS A 117 14.73 -11.12 10.41
N ALA A 118 14.39 -12.40 10.57
CA ALA A 118 13.89 -13.22 9.48
C ALA A 118 12.42 -12.96 9.10
N SER A 119 11.55 -12.69 10.07
CA SER A 119 10.09 -12.78 9.84
C SER A 119 9.28 -11.53 10.18
N VAL A 120 9.83 -10.59 10.96
CA VAL A 120 9.08 -9.40 11.39
C VAL A 120 9.24 -8.31 10.31
N PRO A 121 8.13 -7.72 9.81
CA PRO A 121 8.17 -6.67 8.78
C PRO A 121 8.63 -5.32 9.35
N ILE A 122 9.93 -5.23 9.61
CA ILE A 122 10.66 -4.02 10.02
C ILE A 122 11.80 -3.83 9.03
N TRP A 123 11.82 -2.66 8.40
CA TRP A 123 12.82 -2.29 7.40
C TRP A 123 13.78 -1.25 7.95
N LYS A 124 15.04 -1.36 7.57
CA LYS A 124 16.10 -0.43 7.97
C LYS A 124 16.64 0.31 6.75
N LYS A 125 16.85 1.61 6.92
CA LYS A 125 17.47 2.50 5.94
C LYS A 125 18.71 3.11 6.55
N GLU A 126 19.83 2.98 5.85
CA GLU A 126 21.13 3.52 6.27
C GLU A 126 21.28 4.93 5.70
N VAL A 127 21.56 5.91 6.58
CA VAL A 127 21.85 7.29 6.20
C VAL A 127 23.32 7.57 6.40
N TYR A 128 24.01 7.89 5.31
CA TYR A 128 25.46 8.11 5.28
C TYR A 128 25.82 9.60 5.26
N ASP A 129 27.07 9.88 5.58
CA ASP A 129 27.68 11.21 5.45
C ASP A 129 28.00 11.49 3.97
N GLY A 130 27.23 12.38 3.32
CA GLY A 130 27.47 12.80 1.93
C GLY A 130 27.04 11.82 0.81
N ALA A 131 26.39 10.70 1.13
CA ALA A 131 25.87 9.76 0.15
C ALA A 131 24.35 9.56 0.26
N ALA A 132 23.73 9.12 -0.84
CA ALA A 132 22.30 8.83 -0.88
C ALA A 132 21.95 7.70 0.11
N PRO A 133 20.80 7.80 0.82
CA PRO A 133 20.43 6.80 1.81
C PRO A 133 20.02 5.48 1.12
N GLN A 134 20.33 4.35 1.75
CA GLN A 134 20.12 3.02 1.16
C GLN A 134 19.24 2.16 2.05
N TRP A 135 18.20 1.56 1.46
CA TRP A 135 17.43 0.49 2.10
C TRP A 135 18.24 -0.79 2.11
N LYS A 136 18.20 -1.52 3.23
CA LYS A 136 18.89 -2.80 3.38
C LYS A 136 17.87 -3.92 3.57
N GLU A 137 18.11 -5.01 2.87
CA GLU A 137 17.41 -6.27 3.06
C GLU A 137 18.03 -7.05 4.23
N ASN A 138 17.22 -7.84 4.93
CA ASN A 138 17.70 -8.76 5.96
C ASN A 138 18.18 -10.04 5.28
N GLN A 139 19.45 -10.40 5.47
CA GLN A 139 20.02 -11.64 4.90
C GLN A 139 19.30 -12.88 5.46
N GLU A 140 18.74 -12.77 6.66
CA GLU A 140 18.01 -13.82 7.34
C GLU A 140 16.59 -14.06 6.78
N CYS A 141 16.13 -13.24 5.83
CA CYS A 141 14.84 -13.40 5.16
C CYS A 141 14.92 -14.36 3.94
N ALA A 142 16.10 -14.93 3.66
CA ALA A 142 16.26 -15.92 2.61
C ALA A 142 15.39 -17.14 2.90
N PRO A 143 14.70 -17.72 1.89
CA PRO A 143 13.89 -18.91 2.09
C PRO A 143 14.77 -20.04 2.61
N GLU A 144 14.39 -20.62 3.75
CA GLU A 144 14.96 -21.87 4.27
C GLU A 144 15.02 -22.89 3.13
N PRO A 145 16.19 -23.45 2.79
CA PRO A 145 16.27 -24.48 1.76
C PRO A 145 15.50 -25.68 2.27
N SER A 146 14.35 -25.97 1.64
CA SER A 146 13.58 -27.18 1.87
C SER A 146 14.52 -28.38 1.85
N SER A 147 14.54 -29.13 2.95
CA SER A 147 15.38 -30.30 3.18
C SER A 147 15.07 -31.42 2.17
N GLN A 148 15.63 -31.31 0.97
CA GLN A 148 15.88 -32.35 -0.03
C GLN A 148 16.61 -31.72 -1.21
N SER A 149 17.93 -31.53 -1.08
CA SER A 149 18.83 -31.33 -2.22
C SER A 149 20.19 -31.94 -1.88
N PRO A 150 20.83 -32.68 -2.81
CA PRO A 150 22.12 -33.33 -2.57
C PRO A 150 23.24 -32.29 -2.39
N PRO A 151 24.36 -32.64 -1.73
CA PRO A 151 25.37 -31.69 -1.30
C PRO A 151 25.98 -30.94 -2.49
N SER A 152 25.96 -29.62 -2.41
CA SER A 152 26.57 -28.75 -3.42
C SER A 152 28.11 -28.79 -3.31
N PRO A 153 28.85 -28.85 -4.42
CA PRO A 153 30.31 -28.82 -4.43
C PRO A 153 30.87 -27.43 -4.07
N PRO A 154 32.15 -27.32 -3.68
CA PRO A 154 32.73 -26.09 -3.14
C PRO A 154 32.83 -24.99 -4.21
N ILE A 155 32.50 -23.76 -3.79
CA ILE A 155 32.48 -22.54 -4.61
C ILE A 155 33.92 -22.06 -4.87
N PRO A 156 34.32 -21.79 -6.14
CA PRO A 156 35.40 -20.87 -6.46
C PRO A 156 34.87 -19.48 -6.87
N PRO A 157 35.72 -18.43 -6.81
CA PRO A 157 35.29 -17.04 -6.87
C PRO A 157 35.37 -16.48 -8.29
N SER A 158 34.25 -15.97 -8.81
CA SER A 158 34.13 -14.80 -9.71
C SER A 158 32.75 -14.80 -10.39
N GLU A 159 32.26 -13.59 -10.67
CA GLU A 159 31.01 -13.23 -11.36
C GLU A 159 30.32 -14.38 -12.11
N GLN A 160 29.20 -14.86 -11.56
CA GLN A 160 28.32 -15.78 -12.26
C GLN A 160 27.71 -15.05 -13.46
N VAL A 161 28.32 -15.21 -14.63
CA VAL A 161 27.68 -14.98 -15.91
C VAL A 161 26.57 -16.02 -16.02
N LEU A 162 25.35 -15.63 -15.64
CA LEU A 162 24.17 -16.46 -15.81
C LEU A 162 24.02 -16.76 -17.31
N ASP A 163 23.95 -18.04 -17.64
CA ASP A 163 23.82 -18.51 -19.02
C ASP A 163 22.54 -17.93 -19.63
N LYS A 164 22.66 -17.06 -20.63
CA LYS A 164 21.51 -16.33 -21.22
C LYS A 164 20.44 -17.26 -21.80
N ASN A 165 20.80 -18.51 -22.07
CA ASN A 165 19.89 -19.56 -22.54
C ASN A 165 18.98 -20.14 -21.44
N LEU A 166 19.26 -19.90 -20.16
CA LEU A 166 18.40 -20.25 -19.02
C LEU A 166 17.37 -19.16 -18.68
N ILE A 167 17.51 -17.97 -19.27
CA ILE A 167 16.59 -16.85 -19.07
C ILE A 167 15.49 -16.93 -20.13
N GLN A 168 14.36 -17.55 -19.80
CA GLN A 168 13.20 -17.63 -20.72
C GLN A 168 12.50 -16.29 -20.95
N ILE A 169 12.70 -15.32 -20.06
CA ILE A 169 12.00 -14.03 -20.08
C ILE A 169 13.03 -12.92 -19.88
N ASN A 170 13.42 -12.26 -20.97
CA ASN A 170 14.14 -10.99 -20.92
C ASN A 170 13.11 -9.87 -20.99
N VAL A 171 12.94 -9.15 -19.88
CA VAL A 171 12.02 -8.01 -19.77
C VAL A 171 12.80 -6.85 -19.16
N SER A 172 12.64 -5.65 -19.72
CA SER A 172 13.29 -4.46 -19.16
C SER A 172 12.72 -4.14 -17.77
N SER A 173 13.50 -3.46 -16.92
CA SER A 173 13.00 -3.04 -15.60
C SER A 173 11.73 -2.19 -15.71
N GLU A 174 11.62 -1.38 -16.77
CA GLU A 174 10.44 -0.54 -17.03
C GLU A 174 9.21 -1.37 -17.38
N GLU A 175 9.34 -2.37 -18.27
CA GLU A 175 8.22 -3.25 -18.63
C GLU A 175 7.81 -4.13 -17.45
N LEU A 176 8.76 -4.58 -16.61
CA LEU A 176 8.43 -5.30 -15.38
C LEU A 176 7.62 -4.43 -14.42
N GLN A 177 8.03 -3.18 -14.20
CA GLN A 177 7.30 -2.22 -13.38
C GLN A 177 5.90 -1.95 -13.94
N GLN A 178 5.78 -1.79 -15.26
CA GLN A 178 4.50 -1.59 -15.93
C GLN A 178 3.57 -2.80 -15.75
N ARG A 179 4.09 -4.03 -15.86
CA ARG A 179 3.32 -5.26 -15.61
C ARG A 179 2.84 -5.37 -14.16
N ILE A 180 3.71 -5.01 -13.19
CA ILE A 180 3.34 -4.97 -11.77
C ILE A 180 2.22 -3.96 -11.54
N GLN A 181 2.34 -2.76 -12.12
CA GLN A 181 1.35 -1.71 -11.97
C GLN A 181 -0.02 -2.12 -12.54
N ASN A 182 -0.02 -2.66 -13.77
CA ASN A 182 -1.23 -3.18 -14.40
C ASN A 182 -1.87 -4.31 -13.59
N PHE A 183 -1.07 -5.18 -12.98
CA PHE A 183 -1.57 -6.24 -12.10
C PHE A 183 -2.24 -5.67 -10.84
N ILE A 184 -1.62 -4.67 -10.21
CA ILE A 184 -2.16 -4.00 -9.02
C ILE A 184 -3.49 -3.32 -9.36
N GLU A 185 -3.56 -2.58 -10.46
CA GLU A 185 -4.77 -1.89 -10.90
C GLU A 185 -5.90 -2.88 -11.18
N ARG A 186 -5.64 -3.94 -11.96
CA ARG A 186 -6.60 -5.01 -12.22
C ARG A 186 -7.09 -5.67 -10.92
N LYS A 187 -6.21 -5.87 -9.93
CA LYS A 187 -6.60 -6.44 -8.63
C LYS A 187 -7.45 -5.48 -7.82
N ARG A 188 -7.14 -4.18 -7.83
CA ARG A 188 -7.96 -3.14 -7.17
C ARG A 188 -9.35 -3.06 -7.79
N GLU A 189 -9.46 -3.10 -9.11
CA GLU A 189 -10.75 -3.13 -9.81
C GLU A 189 -11.55 -4.39 -9.47
N GLN A 190 -10.90 -5.55 -9.46
CA GLN A 190 -11.55 -6.80 -9.07
C GLN A 190 -12.11 -6.73 -7.64
N VAL A 191 -11.34 -6.19 -6.69
CA VAL A 191 -11.79 -5.97 -5.32
C VAL A 191 -12.94 -4.98 -5.27
N ASN A 192 -12.87 -3.88 -6.03
CA ASN A 192 -13.92 -2.87 -6.08
C ASN A 192 -15.24 -3.43 -6.65
N VAL A 193 -15.19 -4.19 -7.74
CA VAL A 193 -16.37 -4.87 -8.32
C VAL A 193 -16.98 -5.84 -7.32
N ASN A 194 -16.16 -6.60 -6.60
CA ASN A 194 -16.65 -7.50 -5.56
C ASN A 194 -17.29 -6.73 -4.40
N ASN A 195 -16.68 -5.63 -3.93
CA ASN A 195 -17.27 -4.77 -2.91
C ASN A 195 -18.62 -4.22 -3.38
N ILE A 196 -18.71 -3.70 -4.60
CA ILE A 196 -19.96 -3.19 -5.18
C ILE A 196 -21.03 -4.30 -5.22
N ARG A 197 -20.66 -5.52 -5.66
CA ARG A 197 -21.58 -6.66 -5.68
C ARG A 197 -22.05 -7.07 -4.30
N ASP A 198 -21.23 -6.91 -3.26
CA ASP A 198 -21.63 -7.15 -1.88
C ASP A 198 -22.67 -6.12 -1.38
N PHE A 199 -22.89 -5.00 -2.09
CA PHE A 199 -23.88 -3.96 -1.74
C PHE A 199 -25.09 -3.86 -2.69
N ILE A 200 -25.17 -4.71 -3.72
CA ILE A 200 -26.29 -4.72 -4.68
C ILE A 200 -27.05 -6.04 -4.55
N PRO A 201 -28.36 -6.02 -4.25
CA PRO A 201 -29.16 -7.23 -4.19
C PRO A 201 -29.23 -7.90 -5.57
N THR A 202 -29.10 -9.22 -5.59
CA THR A 202 -29.32 -10.04 -6.79
C THR A 202 -30.76 -9.91 -7.25
N LYS A 203 -31.01 -9.71 -8.55
CA LYS A 203 -32.36 -9.65 -9.13
C LYS A 203 -33.12 -10.93 -8.76
N GLY A 204 -34.07 -10.85 -7.82
CA GLY A 204 -34.94 -11.96 -7.43
C GLY A 204 -35.14 -12.16 -5.92
N GLU A 205 -34.36 -11.52 -5.05
CA GLU A 205 -34.55 -11.62 -3.60
C GLU A 205 -35.49 -10.51 -3.11
N SER A 206 -36.64 -10.90 -2.55
CA SER A 206 -37.63 -10.00 -1.94
C SER A 206 -37.10 -9.46 -0.60
N GLU A 207 -37.19 -8.14 -0.40
CA GLU A 207 -36.90 -7.47 0.87
C GLU A 207 -37.68 -8.12 2.02
N THR A 208 -37.00 -8.88 2.89
CA THR A 208 -37.57 -9.34 4.17
C THR A 208 -37.22 -8.33 5.27
N GLU A 209 -38.05 -8.21 6.29
CA GLU A 209 -37.90 -7.22 7.39
C GLU A 209 -36.60 -7.36 8.21
N GLU A 210 -35.84 -8.45 8.02
CA GLU A 210 -34.55 -8.70 8.67
C GLU A 210 -33.34 -8.20 7.86
N THR A 211 -33.57 -7.59 6.69
CA THR A 211 -32.50 -7.21 5.78
C THR A 211 -31.73 -5.96 6.24
N GLU A 212 -30.42 -6.14 6.48
CA GLU A 212 -29.50 -5.09 6.96
C GLU A 212 -29.25 -4.01 5.89
N THR A 213 -30.14 -3.00 5.87
CA THR A 213 -30.07 -1.86 4.95
C THR A 213 -29.39 -0.65 5.61
N CYS A 214 -28.50 0.01 4.86
CA CYS A 214 -27.91 1.28 5.30
C CYS A 214 -28.97 2.39 5.33
N ALA A 215 -29.16 3.04 6.47
CA ALA A 215 -30.21 4.03 6.71
C ALA A 215 -30.25 5.21 5.71
N ARG A 216 -29.11 5.54 5.08
CA ARG A 216 -28.98 6.72 4.21
C ARG A 216 -29.16 6.42 2.72
N VAL A 217 -28.91 5.18 2.30
CA VAL A 217 -28.81 4.79 0.87
C VAL A 217 -29.68 3.57 0.53
N ARG A 218 -30.31 2.93 1.55
CA ARG A 218 -31.04 1.65 1.42
C ARG A 218 -30.24 0.54 0.72
N THR A 219 -28.91 0.64 0.72
CA THR A 219 -28.04 -0.42 0.20
C THR A 219 -28.00 -1.56 1.21
N GLN A 220 -28.39 -2.76 0.79
CA GLN A 220 -28.30 -3.97 1.58
C GLN A 220 -26.91 -4.58 1.39
N PHE A 221 -26.19 -4.85 2.48
CA PHE A 221 -24.96 -5.62 2.39
C PHE A 221 -25.29 -7.12 2.42
N VAL A 222 -25.00 -7.82 1.34
CA VAL A 222 -25.18 -9.27 1.22
C VAL A 222 -23.80 -9.91 1.14
N ARG A 223 -23.32 -10.43 2.28
CA ARG A 223 -22.03 -11.13 2.31
C ARG A 223 -22.15 -12.47 1.59
N ARG A 224 -21.57 -12.58 0.41
CA ARG A 224 -21.50 -13.84 -0.33
C ARG A 224 -20.50 -14.80 0.35
N SER A 225 -20.76 -16.11 0.25
CA SER A 225 -19.90 -17.15 0.82
C SER A 225 -18.49 -17.19 0.21
N ASP A 226 -18.31 -16.63 -0.98
CA ASP A 226 -17.04 -16.50 -1.70
C ASP A 226 -16.34 -15.14 -1.45
N SER A 227 -16.95 -14.22 -0.69
CA SER A 227 -16.36 -12.90 -0.41
C SER A 227 -15.21 -13.00 0.61
N LYS A 228 -14.00 -12.67 0.16
CA LYS A 228 -12.79 -12.53 1.00
C LYS A 228 -12.67 -11.15 1.65
N GLY A 229 -13.69 -10.29 1.54
CA GLY A 229 -13.69 -8.96 2.13
C GLY A 229 -13.63 -9.00 3.66
N HIS A 230 -12.83 -8.10 4.27
CA HIS A 230 -12.72 -7.94 5.72
C HIS A 230 -13.61 -6.83 6.29
N LEU A 231 -14.60 -6.33 5.53
CA LEU A 231 -15.53 -5.31 6.02
C LEU A 231 -16.29 -5.85 7.23
N LYS A 232 -16.17 -5.15 8.37
CA LYS A 232 -16.97 -5.40 9.57
C LYS A 232 -18.12 -4.40 9.60
N ILE A 233 -19.34 -4.89 9.47
CA ILE A 233 -20.53 -4.05 9.61
C ILE A 233 -20.96 -4.05 11.07
N ARG A 234 -21.32 -2.87 11.58
CA ARG A 234 -21.94 -2.70 12.89
C ARG A 234 -23.30 -2.05 12.68
N LYS A 235 -24.36 -2.71 13.15
CA LYS A 235 -25.71 -2.15 13.15
C LYS A 235 -25.76 -1.01 14.17
N VAL A 236 -26.04 0.20 13.71
CA VAL A 236 -26.28 1.35 14.59
C VAL A 236 -27.79 1.44 14.79
N HIS A 237 -28.24 1.21 16.02
CA HIS A 237 -29.62 1.48 16.41
C HIS A 237 -29.71 2.94 16.86
N ASN A 238 -30.26 3.79 16.00
CA ASN A 238 -30.64 5.13 16.40
C ASN A 238 -32.00 5.05 17.11
N GLU A 239 -31.98 5.10 18.43
CA GLU A 239 -33.20 5.21 19.24
C GLU A 239 -33.90 6.56 19.04
N TRP A 240 -33.16 7.61 18.63
CA TRP A 240 -33.67 8.95 18.42
C TRP A 240 -33.00 9.67 17.25
N GLY A 241 -33.80 10.29 16.38
CA GLY A 241 -33.34 11.13 15.27
C GLY A 241 -34.50 11.88 14.61
N PRO A 242 -34.22 12.90 13.79
CA PRO A 242 -35.26 13.71 13.15
C PRO A 242 -36.18 12.92 12.20
N GLN A 243 -35.82 11.69 11.84
CA GLN A 243 -36.62 10.76 11.03
C GLN A 243 -37.51 9.81 11.86
N THR A 244 -37.27 9.63 13.17
CA THR A 244 -38.11 8.81 14.07
C THR A 244 -39.17 9.62 14.81
N VAL A 245 -39.17 10.95 14.66
CA VAL A 245 -40.28 11.79 15.10
C VAL A 245 -41.45 11.56 14.15
N GLN A 246 -42.57 11.04 14.67
CA GLN A 246 -43.83 10.93 13.92
C GLN A 246 -44.17 12.29 13.34
N ARG A 247 -44.03 12.42 12.02
CA ARG A 247 -44.45 13.62 11.28
C ARG A 247 -45.96 13.74 11.46
N ARG A 248 -46.43 14.80 12.12
CA ARG A 248 -47.85 15.15 12.06
C ARG A 248 -48.16 15.43 10.59
N ASP A 249 -49.16 14.74 10.07
CA ASP A 249 -49.70 14.98 8.74
C ASP A 249 -50.23 16.40 8.63
N SER A 250 -49.41 17.31 8.10
CA SER A 250 -49.87 18.58 7.57
C SER A 250 -49.99 18.42 6.06
N ALA A 251 -51.23 18.22 5.62
CA ALA A 251 -51.65 18.12 4.25
C ALA A 251 -51.27 19.37 3.45
N HIS A 252 -50.30 19.22 2.54
CA HIS A 252 -50.20 19.99 1.32
C HIS A 252 -49.30 19.19 0.37
N ASP A 253 -49.91 18.51 -0.61
CA ASP A 253 -49.17 17.95 -1.74
C ASP A 253 -48.78 19.08 -2.70
N PRO A 254 -47.48 19.30 -2.99
CA PRO A 254 -47.06 20.10 -4.12
C PRO A 254 -47.05 19.23 -5.39
N PRO A 255 -47.27 19.83 -6.58
CA PRO A 255 -47.61 19.09 -7.78
C PRO A 255 -46.45 18.22 -8.27
N ALA A 256 -46.80 16.98 -8.62
CA ALA A 256 -45.92 15.99 -9.22
C ALA A 256 -45.42 16.45 -10.60
N SER A 257 -44.24 17.09 -10.66
CA SER A 257 -43.57 17.32 -11.96
C SER A 257 -42.04 17.28 -11.92
N SER A 258 -41.42 17.02 -10.77
CA SER A 258 -39.96 17.07 -10.63
C SER A 258 -39.29 15.70 -10.54
N GLY A 259 -39.99 14.55 -10.64
CA GLY A 259 -39.34 13.21 -10.62
C GLY A 259 -38.31 12.97 -9.49
N LEU A 260 -38.33 13.83 -8.46
CA LEU A 260 -37.44 13.87 -7.32
C LEU A 260 -38.30 13.59 -6.09
N PRO A 261 -37.76 12.91 -5.07
CA PRO A 261 -38.46 12.74 -3.81
C PRO A 261 -38.93 14.10 -3.26
N PRO A 262 -40.16 14.20 -2.70
CA PRO A 262 -40.76 15.47 -2.31
C PRO A 262 -39.87 16.34 -1.40
N SER A 263 -39.13 15.70 -0.47
CA SER A 263 -38.21 16.37 0.45
C SER A 263 -36.98 16.97 -0.23
N ILE A 264 -36.55 16.42 -1.36
CA ILE A 264 -35.44 16.94 -2.15
C ILE A 264 -35.94 18.05 -3.07
N ALA A 265 -37.10 17.86 -3.69
CA ALA A 265 -37.72 18.86 -4.55
C ALA A 265 -37.97 20.18 -3.80
N GLU A 266 -38.51 20.12 -2.58
CA GLU A 266 -38.77 21.28 -1.75
C GLU A 266 -37.49 22.04 -1.37
N ARG A 267 -36.42 21.31 -1.03
CA ARG A 267 -35.12 21.91 -0.72
C ARG A 267 -34.46 22.55 -1.93
N VAL A 268 -34.60 21.94 -3.11
CA VAL A 268 -34.06 22.50 -4.34
C VAL A 268 -34.80 23.79 -4.70
N LEU A 269 -36.13 23.81 -4.61
CA LEU A 269 -36.94 25.01 -4.85
C LEU A 269 -36.58 26.14 -3.88
N ALA A 270 -36.44 25.85 -2.58
CA ALA A 270 -36.06 26.86 -1.58
C ALA A 270 -34.66 27.45 -1.84
N VAL A 271 -33.72 26.63 -2.32
CA VAL A 271 -32.37 27.08 -2.67
C VAL A 271 -32.37 27.88 -3.97
N GLU A 272 -33.12 27.45 -4.98
CA GLU A 272 -33.29 28.17 -6.26
C GLU A 272 -33.91 29.56 -6.03
N GLU A 273 -34.90 29.66 -5.14
CA GLU A 273 -35.52 30.93 -4.74
C GLU A 273 -34.53 31.83 -3.98
N TYR A 274 -33.81 31.28 -3.01
CA TYR A 274 -32.84 32.06 -2.21
C TYR A 274 -31.67 32.58 -3.05
N LEU A 275 -31.25 31.82 -4.06
CA LEU A 275 -30.16 32.18 -4.97
C LEU A 275 -30.65 32.92 -6.23
N ASN A 276 -31.96 33.09 -6.39
CA ASN A 276 -32.62 33.72 -7.54
C ASN A 276 -32.18 33.11 -8.89
N ILE A 277 -31.98 31.79 -8.93
CA ILE A 277 -31.54 31.06 -10.11
C ILE A 277 -32.79 30.53 -10.83
N LYS A 278 -32.95 30.88 -12.11
CA LYS A 278 -34.01 30.29 -12.95
C LYS A 278 -33.61 28.88 -13.34
N SER A 279 -34.40 27.88 -12.93
CA SER A 279 -34.17 26.48 -13.32
C SER A 279 -34.30 26.31 -14.84
N VAL A 280 -33.32 25.64 -15.45
CA VAL A 280 -33.32 25.32 -16.88
C VAL A 280 -34.04 23.98 -17.08
N SER A 281 -34.82 23.86 -18.16
CA SER A 281 -35.56 22.62 -18.48
C SER A 281 -34.64 21.39 -18.50
N ARG A 282 -35.11 20.30 -17.91
CA ARG A 282 -34.38 19.01 -17.80
C ARG A 282 -33.98 18.42 -19.15
N ASP A 283 -34.73 18.74 -20.19
CA ASP A 283 -34.43 18.32 -21.56
C ASP A 283 -33.07 18.86 -22.04
N VAL A 284 -32.64 20.02 -21.54
CA VAL A 284 -31.34 20.60 -21.88
C VAL A 284 -30.21 19.76 -21.30
N PHE A 285 -30.33 19.33 -20.04
CA PHE A 285 -29.31 18.48 -19.39
C PHE A 285 -29.28 17.08 -19.99
N LYS A 286 -30.44 16.51 -20.31
CA LYS A 286 -30.51 15.21 -21.00
C LYS A 286 -29.84 15.27 -22.37
N ARG A 287 -30.10 16.33 -23.13
CA ARG A 287 -29.50 16.55 -24.46
C ARG A 287 -28.00 16.82 -24.38
N LEU A 288 -27.53 17.57 -23.37
CA LEU A 288 -26.10 17.79 -23.12
C LEU A 288 -25.39 16.46 -22.81
N LYS A 289 -25.99 15.62 -21.99
CA LYS A 289 -25.44 14.30 -21.65
C LYS A 289 -25.40 13.36 -22.85
N GLU A 290 -26.45 13.33 -23.67
CA GLU A 290 -26.46 12.57 -24.92
C GLU A 290 -25.36 13.04 -25.90
N ILE A 291 -25.06 14.34 -25.93
CA ILE A 291 -23.96 14.89 -26.72
C ILE A 291 -22.60 14.47 -26.13
N GLU A 292 -22.43 14.55 -24.82
CA GLU A 292 -21.20 14.16 -24.10
C GLU A 292 -20.88 12.68 -24.33
N ASP A 293 -21.84 11.79 -24.11
CA ASP A 293 -21.69 10.35 -24.30
C ASP A 293 -21.33 10.02 -25.76
N LYS A 294 -21.91 10.77 -26.72
CA LYS A 294 -21.62 10.59 -28.15
C LYS A 294 -20.23 11.10 -28.53
N VAL A 295 -19.77 12.20 -27.94
CA VAL A 295 -18.40 12.72 -28.14
C VAL A 295 -17.38 11.74 -27.54
N ALA A 296 -17.63 11.22 -26.34
CA ALA A 296 -16.77 10.21 -25.71
C ALA A 296 -16.68 8.94 -26.56
N TYR A 297 -17.81 8.46 -27.10
CA TYR A 297 -17.82 7.33 -28.02
C TYR A 297 -17.00 7.60 -29.30
N LEU A 298 -17.18 8.76 -29.93
CA LEU A 298 -16.43 9.11 -31.15
C LEU A 298 -14.91 9.19 -30.91
N GLN A 299 -14.50 9.70 -29.74
CA GLN A 299 -13.09 9.72 -29.33
C GLN A 299 -12.52 8.31 -29.15
N THR A 300 -13.32 7.35 -28.69
CA THR A 300 -12.87 5.95 -28.55
C THR A 300 -12.75 5.20 -29.87
N VAL A 301 -13.53 5.56 -30.90
CA VAL A 301 -13.49 4.89 -32.21
C VAL A 301 -12.40 5.46 -33.12
N SER A 302 -12.14 6.77 -33.05
CA SER A 302 -11.07 7.45 -33.79
C SER A 302 -10.44 8.55 -32.93
N PRO A 303 -9.21 8.35 -32.39
CA PRO A 303 -8.51 9.37 -31.59
C PRO A 303 -8.26 10.68 -32.35
N GLU A 304 -8.20 10.61 -33.67
CA GLU A 304 -8.04 11.73 -34.60
C GLU A 304 -9.23 12.72 -34.55
N TYR A 305 -10.39 12.30 -34.05
CA TYR A 305 -11.57 13.16 -33.90
C TYR A 305 -11.32 14.37 -32.99
N ALA A 306 -10.41 14.24 -32.00
CA ALA A 306 -9.99 15.35 -31.17
C ALA A 306 -9.18 16.41 -31.94
N GLN A 307 -8.53 16.03 -33.04
CA GLN A 307 -7.75 16.94 -33.88
C GLN A 307 -8.64 17.70 -34.89
N PHE A 308 -9.78 17.12 -35.30
CA PHE A 308 -10.75 17.76 -36.20
C PHE A 308 -11.21 19.15 -35.71
N TRP A 309 -11.47 19.29 -34.41
CA TRP A 309 -11.89 20.56 -33.81
C TRP A 309 -10.71 21.53 -33.55
N LYS A 310 -9.49 21.01 -33.37
CA LYS A 310 -8.27 21.83 -33.27
C LYS A 310 -7.89 22.46 -34.61
N ASN A 311 -8.22 21.82 -35.72
CA ASN A 311 -7.94 22.32 -37.07
C ASN A 311 -9.02 23.29 -37.58
N ASN A 312 -10.25 23.22 -37.06
CA ASN A 312 -11.37 24.09 -37.47
C ASN A 312 -11.61 25.31 -36.57
N SER A 313 -10.79 25.55 -35.54
CA SER A 313 -10.75 26.90 -34.95
C SER A 313 -10.17 27.86 -35.98
N PRO A 314 -10.80 29.02 -36.26
CA PRO A 314 -10.18 30.05 -37.08
C PRO A 314 -8.93 30.53 -36.35
N LYS A 315 -7.77 29.99 -36.73
CA LYS A 315 -6.49 30.43 -36.22
C LYS A 315 -6.15 31.74 -36.94
N GLU A 316 -6.03 32.81 -36.16
CA GLU A 316 -5.26 33.98 -36.54
C GLU A 316 -3.90 33.52 -37.08
N GLU A 317 -3.53 34.09 -38.22
CA GLU A 317 -2.32 33.79 -38.98
C GLU A 317 -1.06 34.01 -38.13
N VAL A 318 -0.32 32.93 -37.82
CA VAL A 318 1.13 33.03 -37.57
C VAL A 318 1.83 31.83 -38.17
N LYS A 319 2.85 32.14 -38.97
CA LYS A 319 3.62 31.31 -39.91
C LYS A 319 4.18 30.00 -39.36
N GLU A 320 4.02 28.97 -40.18
CA GLU A 320 4.73 27.69 -40.17
C GLU A 320 6.26 27.82 -40.09
N GLN A 321 6.88 26.89 -39.35
CA GLN A 321 7.98 26.09 -39.87
C GLN A 321 8.10 24.76 -39.13
N CYS A 322 8.02 23.67 -39.89
CA CYS A 322 8.17 22.27 -39.50
C CYS A 322 9.52 21.98 -38.83
N SER A 323 9.51 21.29 -37.68
CA SER A 323 10.66 20.54 -37.18
C SER A 323 10.48 19.06 -37.50
N VAL A 324 11.23 18.58 -38.49
CA VAL A 324 11.43 17.14 -38.73
C VAL A 324 12.69 16.74 -37.95
N ASP A 325 12.54 15.84 -36.99
CA ASP A 325 13.66 15.29 -36.22
C ASP A 325 14.53 14.40 -37.12
N TYR A 326 15.71 14.90 -37.50
CA TYR A 326 16.79 14.10 -38.09
C TYR A 326 17.93 13.99 -37.08
N THR A 327 17.97 12.90 -36.33
CA THR A 327 19.15 12.53 -35.52
C THR A 327 20.13 11.78 -36.41
N PHE A 328 21.23 12.41 -36.82
CA PHE A 328 22.34 11.74 -37.50
C PHE A 328 23.33 11.17 -36.47
N SER A 329 23.77 9.92 -36.67
CA SER A 329 24.83 9.31 -35.85
C SER A 329 26.19 9.96 -36.14
N ALA A 330 27.11 9.91 -35.18
CA ALA A 330 28.50 10.39 -35.37
C ALA A 330 29.17 9.73 -36.59
N ASP A 331 28.83 8.47 -36.88
CA ASP A 331 29.32 7.73 -38.04
C ASP A 331 28.74 8.20 -39.38
N ASP A 332 27.53 8.78 -39.36
CA ASP A 332 26.90 9.36 -40.56
C ASP A 332 27.53 10.72 -40.90
N ILE A 333 27.89 11.49 -39.87
CA ILE A 333 28.60 12.77 -40.02
C ILE A 333 30.02 12.52 -40.54
N ALA A 334 30.73 11.52 -39.99
CA ALA A 334 32.07 11.16 -40.44
C ALA A 334 32.09 10.74 -41.93
N ARG A 335 31.14 9.88 -42.35
CA ARG A 335 30.98 9.50 -43.77
C ARG A 335 30.66 10.68 -44.67
N LYS A 336 29.88 11.66 -44.17
CA LYS A 336 29.52 12.84 -44.95
C LYS A 336 30.71 13.78 -45.14
N ILE A 337 31.56 13.93 -44.12
CA ILE A 337 32.79 14.72 -44.20
C ILE A 337 33.76 14.09 -45.21
N GLU A 338 33.96 12.78 -45.14
CA GLU A 338 34.87 12.05 -46.04
C GLU A 338 34.41 12.12 -47.52
N LEU A 339 33.10 12.15 -47.76
CA LEU A 339 32.53 12.35 -49.10
C LEU A 339 32.73 13.77 -49.63
N LEU A 340 32.67 14.79 -48.76
CA LEU A 340 32.89 16.19 -49.15
C LEU A 340 34.36 16.48 -49.41
N GLU A 341 35.28 15.88 -48.65
CA GLU A 341 36.74 16.00 -48.89
C GLU A 341 37.15 15.37 -50.23
N LYS A 342 36.53 14.24 -50.61
CA LYS A 342 36.70 13.64 -51.94
C LYS A 342 36.11 14.44 -53.10
N GLN A 343 35.17 15.35 -52.83
CA GLN A 343 34.60 16.25 -53.84
C GLN A 343 35.37 17.57 -53.96
N ALA A 344 36.21 17.89 -52.98
CA ALA A 344 37.06 19.08 -52.95
C ALA A 344 38.50 18.83 -53.43
N SER A 345 38.85 17.58 -53.77
CA SER A 345 40.09 17.15 -54.45
C SER A 345 39.79 16.83 -55.90
#